data_AF-A0A968SY54-F1
#
_entry.id   AF-A0A968SY54-F1
#
_cell.length_a   1.000
_cell.length_b   1.000
_cell.length_c   1.000
_cell.angle_alpha   90.00
_cell.angle_beta   90.00
_cell.angle_gamma   90.00
#
_symmetry.space_group_name_H-M   'P 1'
#
loop_
_entity.id
_entity.type
_entity.pdbx_description
1 polymer ?
#
loop_
_entity_poly.entity_id
_entity_poly.type
_entity_poly.pdbx_seq_one_letter_code
_entity_poly.pdbx_strand_id
1 'polypeptide(L)'
;MVAHDEAVFGRPPESLPMHHPAPPTRAPSSTGLRTEAFDFTRRRDRIRFLDIGDVFYRKDRNYISPLRLQMEKFLNPAKNPAFEHLEVRPIAMFRNGKAVGRLTVQVDSDFERHNGRRIGFFGFFESVDERGVAHLMLDEGLAWLKERGCVEVLGPANFNLTHQAGLLVKNFDRPPFVEELYNPPLL
;
A
#
# COMPACT_ATOMS: atom_id res chain seq x y z
N MET A 1 47.42 5.75 6.24
CA MET A 1 46.42 6.38 5.37
C MET A 1 45.56 5.25 4.80
N VAL A 2 44.48 4.90 5.49
CA VAL A 2 43.60 3.78 5.10
C VAL A 2 42.51 4.39 4.22
N ALA A 3 42.44 3.93 2.98
CA ALA A 3 41.39 4.34 2.05
C ALA A 3 40.04 3.88 2.60
N HIS A 4 39.15 4.84 2.83
CA HIS A 4 37.75 4.59 3.09
C HIS A 4 37.13 4.07 1.79
N ASP A 5 36.82 2.78 1.75
CA ASP A 5 36.07 2.18 0.64
C ASP A 5 34.62 2.67 0.73
N GLU A 6 34.22 3.38 -0.31
CA GLU A 6 33.05 4.24 -0.35
C GLU A 6 31.75 3.44 -0.51
N ALA A 7 30.71 3.96 0.17
CA ALA A 7 29.28 3.64 0.07
C ALA A 7 28.78 2.36 0.75
N VAL A 8 28.35 2.50 2.01
CA VAL A 8 27.51 1.57 2.80
C VAL A 8 26.12 1.34 2.16
N PHE A 9 25.78 2.08 1.10
CA PHE A 9 24.59 1.86 0.27
C PHE A 9 25.03 1.59 -1.16
N GLY A 10 24.72 0.39 -1.66
CA GLY A 10 25.15 -0.07 -2.99
C GLY A 10 24.79 0.93 -4.10
N ARG A 11 25.67 1.02 -5.11
CA ARG A 11 25.42 1.85 -6.29
C ARG A 11 24.05 1.51 -6.90
N PRO A 12 23.25 2.51 -7.34
CA PRO A 12 22.04 2.27 -8.12
C PRO A 12 22.37 1.32 -9.28
N PRO A 13 21.48 0.37 -9.63
CA PRO A 13 21.74 -0.52 -10.75
C PRO A 13 21.96 0.30 -12.04
N GLU A 14 23.02 -0.03 -12.78
CA GLU A 14 23.39 0.67 -14.02
C GLU A 14 22.28 0.62 -15.08
N SER A 15 21.39 -0.37 -14.99
CA SER A 15 20.19 -0.49 -15.80
C SER A 15 19.01 -0.95 -14.97
N LEU A 16 17.88 -0.28 -15.09
CA LEU A 16 16.59 -0.84 -14.69
C LEU A 16 16.22 -1.97 -15.65
N PRO A 17 15.56 -3.05 -15.19
CA PRO A 17 15.02 -4.06 -16.09
C PRO A 17 14.12 -3.37 -17.13
N MET A 18 14.19 -3.81 -18.39
CA MET A 18 13.26 -3.31 -19.40
C MET A 18 11.83 -3.58 -18.95
N HIS A 19 10.98 -2.55 -19.01
CA HIS A 19 9.55 -2.71 -18.78
C HIS A 19 8.98 -3.59 -19.89
N HIS A 20 8.72 -4.86 -19.57
CA HIS A 20 7.91 -5.71 -20.41
C HIS A 20 6.44 -5.45 -20.08
N PRO A 21 5.59 -5.08 -21.07
CA PRO A 21 4.17 -4.95 -20.82
C PRO A 21 3.65 -6.26 -20.26
N ALA A 22 2.94 -6.17 -19.14
CA ALA A 22 2.33 -7.33 -18.52
C ALA A 22 1.45 -8.04 -19.57
N PRO A 23 1.48 -9.38 -19.67
CA PRO A 23 0.63 -10.10 -20.63
C PRO A 23 -0.84 -9.73 -20.43
N PRO A 24 -1.67 -9.74 -21.50
CA PRO A 24 -3.07 -9.36 -21.41
C PRO A 24 -3.74 -10.16 -20.30
N THR A 25 -4.33 -9.42 -19.36
CA THR A 25 -4.89 -10.00 -18.15
C THR A 25 -6.27 -10.53 -18.49
N ARG A 26 -6.50 -11.83 -18.29
CA ARG A 26 -7.86 -12.34 -18.27
C ARG A 26 -8.58 -11.63 -17.12
N ALA A 27 -9.64 -10.88 -17.42
CA ALA A 27 -10.49 -10.32 -16.37
C ALA A 27 -10.88 -11.46 -15.43
N PRO A 28 -10.58 -11.37 -14.13
CA PRO A 28 -10.92 -12.43 -13.20
C PRO A 28 -12.44 -12.57 -13.19
N SER A 29 -12.91 -13.77 -12.86
CA SER A 29 -14.32 -13.90 -12.52
C SER A 29 -14.61 -13.01 -11.31
N SER A 30 -15.50 -12.03 -11.46
CA SER A 30 -16.02 -11.20 -10.36
C SER A 30 -16.95 -11.99 -9.44
N THR A 31 -17.27 -13.24 -9.79
CA THR A 31 -18.21 -14.07 -9.03
C THR A 31 -17.74 -14.26 -7.60
N GLY A 32 -18.57 -13.82 -6.65
CA GLY A 32 -18.33 -13.97 -5.22
C GLY A 32 -17.36 -12.95 -4.62
N LEU A 33 -16.83 -12.00 -5.41
CA LEU A 33 -16.07 -10.86 -4.89
C LEU A 33 -17.01 -9.82 -4.27
N ARG A 34 -16.65 -9.32 -3.10
CA ARG A 34 -17.34 -8.22 -2.42
C ARG A 34 -16.32 -7.23 -1.87
N THR A 35 -16.55 -5.96 -2.10
CA THR A 35 -15.77 -4.88 -1.49
C THR A 35 -16.44 -4.43 -0.20
N GLU A 36 -15.62 -4.15 0.81
CA GLU A 36 -16.05 -3.54 2.05
C GLU A 36 -15.20 -2.31 2.34
N ALA A 37 -15.83 -1.19 2.70
CA ALA A 37 -15.16 0.02 3.15
C ALA A 37 -15.06 0.05 4.68
N PHE A 38 -13.96 0.60 5.19
CA PHE A 38 -13.68 0.71 6.61
C PHE A 38 -13.69 2.18 7.02
N ASP A 39 -14.16 2.45 8.22
CA ASP A 39 -14.17 3.78 8.82
C ASP A 39 -13.14 3.83 9.94
N PHE A 40 -12.03 4.50 9.67
CA PHE A 40 -10.92 4.63 10.60
C PHE A 40 -11.22 5.46 11.85
N THR A 41 -12.36 6.16 11.94
CA THR A 41 -12.81 6.72 13.23
C THR A 41 -13.17 5.61 14.23
N ARG A 42 -13.62 4.45 13.73
CA ARG A 42 -14.03 3.30 14.54
C ARG A 42 -12.85 2.39 14.85
N ARG A 43 -12.58 2.16 16.14
CA ARG A 43 -11.49 1.28 16.57
C ARG A 43 -11.59 -0.13 15.99
N ARG A 44 -12.80 -0.70 15.96
CA ARG A 44 -13.05 -2.05 15.42
C ARG A 44 -12.61 -2.19 13.95
N ASP A 45 -12.80 -1.14 13.16
CA ASP A 45 -12.48 -1.16 11.73
C ASP A 45 -10.98 -1.03 11.52
N ARG A 46 -10.29 -0.18 12.29
CA ARG A 46 -8.81 -0.10 12.27
C ARG A 46 -8.17 -1.43 12.63
N ILE A 47 -8.68 -2.09 13.68
CA ILE A 47 -8.19 -3.41 14.09
C ILE A 47 -8.39 -4.40 12.95
N ARG A 48 -9.61 -4.52 12.43
CA ARG A 48 -9.93 -5.50 11.38
C ARG A 48 -9.16 -5.24 10.08
N PHE A 49 -8.96 -3.99 9.69
CA PHE A 49 -8.16 -3.63 8.50
C PHE A 49 -6.69 -4.06 8.64
N LEU A 50 -6.14 -3.92 9.85
CA LEU A 50 -4.79 -4.36 10.16
C LEU A 50 -4.69 -5.90 10.23
N ASP A 51 -5.68 -6.58 10.82
CA ASP A 51 -5.75 -8.06 10.86
C ASP A 51 -5.82 -8.67 9.45
N ILE A 52 -6.56 -8.01 8.53
CA ILE A 52 -6.60 -8.39 7.12
C ILE A 52 -5.20 -8.33 6.49
N GLY A 53 -4.37 -7.37 6.88
CA GLY A 53 -2.98 -7.30 6.44
C GLY A 53 -2.15 -8.48 6.87
N ASP A 54 -2.20 -8.77 8.17
CA ASP A 54 -1.38 -9.83 8.76
C ASP A 54 -1.64 -11.19 8.08
N VAL A 55 -2.85 -11.41 7.56
CA VAL A 55 -3.22 -12.61 6.79
C VAL A 55 -2.26 -12.89 5.62
N PHE A 56 -1.79 -11.85 4.92
CA PHE A 56 -0.92 -11.97 3.74
C PHE A 56 0.51 -12.39 4.09
N TYR A 57 0.93 -12.15 5.33
CA TYR A 57 2.30 -12.42 5.79
C TYR A 57 2.42 -13.67 6.66
N ARG A 58 1.33 -14.37 6.99
CA ARG A 58 1.31 -15.49 7.96
C ARG A 58 2.31 -16.63 7.70
N LYS A 59 2.74 -16.80 6.45
CA LYS A 59 3.69 -17.86 6.05
C LYS A 59 5.09 -17.32 5.75
N ASP A 60 5.30 -16.02 5.89
CA ASP A 60 6.57 -15.38 5.61
C ASP A 60 7.44 -15.40 6.88
N ARG A 61 8.56 -16.12 6.81
CA ARG A 61 9.52 -16.24 7.92
C ARG A 61 10.32 -14.96 8.17
N ASN A 62 10.38 -14.07 7.18
CA ASN A 62 11.17 -12.85 7.20
C ASN A 62 10.32 -11.63 7.58
N TYR A 63 8.99 -11.75 7.56
CA TYR A 63 8.10 -10.68 7.96
C TYR A 63 8.21 -10.39 9.46
N ILE A 64 8.49 -9.13 9.78
CA ILE A 64 8.44 -8.59 11.13
C ILE A 64 7.20 -7.71 11.20
N SER A 65 6.21 -8.14 11.98
CA SER A 65 4.97 -7.37 12.14
C SER A 65 5.26 -6.01 12.79
N PRO A 66 4.74 -4.90 12.24
CA PRO A 66 4.90 -3.59 12.86
C PRO A 66 4.20 -3.56 14.23
N LEU A 67 4.69 -2.69 15.12
CA LEU A 67 4.10 -2.55 16.44
C LEU A 67 2.61 -2.19 16.34
N ARG A 68 1.75 -3.10 16.81
CA ARG A 68 0.29 -3.00 16.64
C ARG A 68 -0.28 -1.70 17.20
N LEU A 69 0.21 -1.27 18.35
CA LEU A 69 -0.18 -0.02 19.00
C LEU A 69 0.18 1.21 18.16
N GLN A 70 1.36 1.21 17.52
CA GLN A 70 1.80 2.28 16.63
C GLN A 70 0.91 2.33 15.39
N MET A 71 0.60 1.18 14.78
CA MET A 71 -0.29 1.11 13.62
C MET A 71 -1.71 1.55 13.96
N GLU A 72 -2.27 1.12 15.09
CA GLU A 72 -3.58 1.59 15.54
C GLU A 72 -3.62 3.10 15.78
N LYS A 73 -2.52 3.70 16.27
CA LYS A 73 -2.39 5.15 16.44
C LYS A 73 -2.26 5.86 15.09
N PHE A 74 -1.44 5.31 14.19
CA PHE A 74 -1.20 5.85 12.86
C PHE A 74 -2.48 5.93 12.03
N LEU A 75 -3.33 4.89 12.08
CA LEU A 75 -4.60 4.85 11.37
C LEU A 75 -5.74 5.61 12.08
N ASN A 76 -5.51 6.25 13.23
CA ASN A 76 -6.57 6.88 14.02
C ASN A 76 -6.65 8.39 13.75
N PRO A 77 -7.76 8.89 13.17
CA PRO A 77 -7.93 10.32 12.91
C PRO A 77 -7.85 11.21 14.16
N ALA A 78 -8.20 10.67 15.34
CA ALA A 78 -8.11 11.42 16.59
C ALA A 78 -6.68 11.45 17.20
N LYS A 79 -5.71 10.76 16.59
CA LYS A 79 -4.33 10.64 17.11
C LYS A 79 -3.24 10.94 16.07
N ASN A 80 -3.56 10.88 14.79
CA ASN A 80 -2.66 11.23 13.70
C ASN A 80 -3.12 12.56 13.07
N PRO A 81 -2.39 13.67 13.28
CA PRO A 81 -2.72 14.98 12.73
C PRO A 81 -2.82 15.02 11.20
N ALA A 82 -2.21 14.05 10.49
CA ALA A 82 -2.29 14.02 9.04
C ALA A 82 -3.75 13.93 8.53
N PHE A 83 -4.67 13.38 9.32
CA PHE A 83 -6.11 13.35 8.99
C PHE A 83 -6.79 14.73 8.98
N GLU A 84 -6.12 15.80 9.43
CA GLU A 84 -6.62 17.18 9.26
C GLU A 84 -6.61 17.61 7.79
N HIS A 85 -5.70 17.05 6.98
CA HIS A 85 -5.54 17.37 5.57
C HIS A 85 -5.67 16.16 4.64
N LEU A 86 -5.71 14.93 5.18
CA LEU A 86 -5.94 13.69 4.46
C LEU A 86 -7.42 13.28 4.46
N GLU A 87 -7.95 13.07 3.27
CA GLU A 87 -9.17 12.27 3.08
C GLU A 87 -8.76 10.85 2.69
N VAL A 88 -9.13 9.85 3.49
CA VAL A 88 -8.72 8.45 3.30
C VAL A 88 -9.94 7.54 3.15
N ARG A 89 -9.93 6.66 2.15
CA ARG A 89 -10.87 5.54 2.00
C ARG A 89 -10.12 4.20 2.06
N PRO A 90 -10.18 3.50 3.21
CA PRO A 90 -9.70 2.14 3.33
C PRO A 90 -10.75 1.15 2.84
N ILE A 91 -10.34 0.19 2.03
CA ILE A 91 -11.17 -0.88 1.48
C ILE A 91 -10.50 -2.24 1.63
N ALA A 92 -11.30 -3.29 1.72
CA ALA A 92 -10.84 -4.67 1.56
C ALA A 92 -11.78 -5.43 0.63
N MET A 93 -11.23 -6.40 -0.08
CA MET A 93 -11.98 -7.26 -0.99
C MET A 93 -12.03 -8.67 -0.42
N PHE A 94 -13.19 -9.31 -0.52
CA PHE A 94 -13.47 -10.64 0.01
C PHE A 94 -13.99 -11.56 -1.07
N ARG A 95 -13.58 -12.83 -1.00
CA ARG A 95 -14.14 -13.93 -1.80
C ARG A 95 -14.56 -15.05 -0.86
N ASN A 96 -15.84 -15.42 -0.88
CA ASN A 96 -16.39 -16.46 0.00
C ASN A 96 -16.04 -16.25 1.49
N GLY A 97 -16.11 -14.99 1.96
CA GLY A 97 -15.81 -14.60 3.34
C GLY A 97 -14.32 -14.51 3.68
N LYS A 98 -13.41 -14.85 2.77
CA LYS A 98 -11.95 -14.71 2.96
C LYS A 98 -11.45 -13.43 2.32
N ALA A 99 -10.62 -12.67 3.04
CA ALA A 99 -9.96 -11.50 2.47
C ALA A 99 -9.03 -11.94 1.33
N VAL A 100 -9.15 -11.29 0.18
CA VAL A 100 -8.30 -11.48 -1.01
C VAL A 100 -7.51 -10.23 -1.37
N GLY A 101 -7.73 -9.12 -0.67
CA GLY A 101 -6.83 -7.98 -0.68
C GLY A 101 -7.33 -6.83 0.19
N ARG A 102 -6.48 -5.82 0.38
CA ARG A 102 -6.81 -4.53 1.00
C ARG A 102 -6.07 -3.39 0.32
N LEU A 103 -6.61 -2.18 0.44
CA LEU A 103 -6.07 -0.97 -0.15
C LEU A 103 -6.54 0.24 0.67
N THR A 104 -5.71 1.26 0.83
CA THR A 104 -6.17 2.63 1.08
C THR A 104 -6.02 3.44 -0.18
N VAL A 105 -6.99 4.30 -0.47
CA VAL A 105 -6.79 5.43 -1.37
C VAL A 105 -7.03 6.72 -0.62
N GLN A 106 -6.29 7.76 -0.97
CA GLN A 106 -6.35 9.00 -0.23
C GLN A 106 -5.97 10.23 -1.07
N VAL A 107 -6.46 11.39 -0.64
CA VAL A 107 -6.10 12.70 -1.17
C VAL A 107 -5.51 13.54 -0.04
N ASP A 108 -4.42 14.22 -0.32
CA ASP A 108 -3.73 15.09 0.63
C ASP A 108 -3.85 16.55 0.16
N SER A 109 -4.65 17.34 0.89
CA SER A 109 -4.86 18.75 0.54
C SER A 109 -3.62 19.62 0.75
N ASP A 110 -2.68 19.24 1.64
CA ASP A 110 -1.41 19.94 1.80
C ASP A 110 -0.47 19.64 0.62
N PHE A 111 -0.46 18.40 0.15
CA PHE A 111 0.29 18.03 -1.06
C PHE A 111 -0.25 18.77 -2.30
N GLU A 112 -1.58 18.88 -2.43
CA GLU A 112 -2.21 19.68 -3.49
C GLU A 112 -1.78 21.16 -3.42
N ARG A 113 -1.81 21.76 -2.23
CA ARG A 113 -1.37 23.15 -2.02
C ARG A 113 0.09 23.37 -2.39
N HIS A 114 0.96 22.41 -2.08
CA HIS A 114 2.40 22.53 -2.36
C HIS A 114 2.73 22.29 -3.84
N ASN A 115 2.06 21.34 -4.50
CA ASN A 115 2.40 20.89 -5.84
C ASN A 115 1.55 21.53 -6.95
N GLY A 116 0.46 22.22 -6.60
CA GLY A 116 -0.46 22.85 -7.56
C GLY A 116 -1.28 21.87 -8.40
N ARG A 117 -1.30 20.59 -8.03
CA ARG A 117 -2.02 19.52 -8.73
C ARG A 117 -2.69 18.60 -7.72
N ARG A 118 -3.94 18.21 -8.00
CA ARG A 118 -4.67 17.26 -7.18
C ARG A 118 -4.23 15.84 -7.52
N ILE A 119 -3.31 15.32 -6.73
CA ILE A 119 -2.72 13.99 -6.90
C ILE A 119 -3.30 13.05 -5.84
N GLY A 120 -3.80 11.91 -6.29
CA GLY A 120 -4.26 10.84 -5.42
C GLY A 120 -3.11 9.94 -4.99
N PHE A 121 -3.27 9.24 -3.88
CA PHE A 121 -2.34 8.22 -3.45
C PHE A 121 -3.07 6.90 -3.21
N PHE A 122 -2.36 5.79 -3.39
CA PHE A 122 -2.81 4.49 -2.90
C PHE A 122 -1.75 3.86 -2.01
N GLY A 123 -2.15 3.14 -0.97
CA GLY A 123 -1.26 2.53 0.02
C GLY A 123 -1.89 1.32 0.69
N PHE A 124 -1.20 0.73 1.68
CA PHE A 124 -1.63 -0.48 2.38
C PHE A 124 -2.13 -1.58 1.43
N PHE A 125 -1.52 -1.64 0.25
CA PHE A 125 -1.97 -2.51 -0.82
C PHE A 125 -1.46 -3.92 -0.57
N GLU A 126 -2.39 -4.85 -0.40
CA GLU A 126 -2.13 -6.29 -0.36
C GLU A 126 -3.12 -6.98 -1.28
N SER A 127 -2.68 -8.02 -1.96
CA SER A 127 -3.56 -8.85 -2.77
C SER A 127 -3.08 -10.30 -2.74
N VAL A 128 -4.00 -11.23 -2.96
CA VAL A 128 -3.61 -12.58 -3.37
C VAL A 128 -2.88 -12.49 -4.70
N ASP A 129 -2.07 -13.51 -5.01
CA ASP A 129 -1.37 -13.63 -6.28
C ASP A 129 -2.33 -14.00 -7.43
N GLU A 130 -3.27 -13.10 -7.68
CA GLU A 130 -4.24 -13.15 -8.77
C GLU A 130 -4.34 -11.74 -9.33
N ARG A 131 -3.64 -11.49 -10.44
CA ARG A 131 -3.59 -10.17 -11.10
C ARG A 131 -4.94 -9.51 -11.27
N GLY A 132 -5.97 -10.30 -11.56
CA GLY A 132 -7.32 -9.79 -11.69
C GLY A 132 -7.87 -9.16 -10.42
N VAL A 133 -7.63 -9.75 -9.25
CA VAL A 133 -8.04 -9.19 -7.96
C VAL A 133 -7.32 -7.87 -7.71
N ALA A 134 -6.00 -7.84 -7.96
CA ALA A 134 -5.20 -6.62 -7.87
C ALA A 134 -5.76 -5.50 -8.75
N HIS A 135 -6.05 -5.78 -10.02
CA HIS A 135 -6.62 -4.79 -10.94
C HIS A 135 -8.00 -4.29 -10.47
N LEU A 136 -8.92 -5.18 -10.11
CA LEU A 136 -10.25 -4.78 -9.63
C LEU A 136 -10.18 -3.89 -8.39
N MET A 137 -9.24 -4.17 -7.48
CA MET A 137 -9.03 -3.37 -6.28
C MET A 137 -8.47 -1.99 -6.58
N LEU A 138 -7.48 -1.93 -7.48
CA LEU A 138 -6.94 -0.65 -7.94
C LEU A 138 -8.03 0.14 -8.68
N ASP A 139 -8.79 -0.47 -9.58
CA ASP A 139 -9.88 0.18 -10.31
C ASP A 139 -10.92 0.81 -9.37
N GLU A 140 -11.34 0.09 -8.32
CA GLU A 140 -12.25 0.60 -7.28
C GLU A 140 -11.66 1.83 -6.57
N GLY A 141 -10.37 1.76 -6.20
CA GLY A 141 -9.67 2.88 -5.56
C GLY A 141 -9.49 4.08 -6.49
N LEU A 142 -9.12 3.84 -7.75
CA LEU A 142 -8.92 4.86 -8.78
C LEU A 142 -10.24 5.55 -9.14
N ALA A 143 -11.36 4.83 -9.17
CA ALA A 143 -12.68 5.42 -9.36
C ALA A 143 -12.99 6.45 -8.25
N TRP A 144 -12.73 6.11 -6.99
CA TRP A 144 -12.92 7.03 -5.86
C TRP A 144 -12.01 8.28 -5.92
N LEU A 145 -10.76 8.12 -6.38
CA LEU A 145 -9.83 9.24 -6.59
C LEU A 145 -10.27 10.14 -7.75
N LYS A 146 -10.77 9.53 -8.84
CA LYS A 146 -11.30 10.26 -9.99
C LYS A 146 -12.52 11.10 -9.62
N GLU A 147 -13.42 10.58 -8.79
CA GLU A 147 -14.57 11.32 -8.23
C GLU A 147 -14.15 12.55 -7.41
N ARG A 148 -12.91 12.55 -6.87
CA ARG A 148 -12.30 13.67 -6.15
C ARG A 148 -11.51 14.61 -7.05
N GLY A 149 -11.54 14.42 -8.37
CA GLY A 149 -10.82 15.27 -9.31
C GLY A 149 -9.31 15.05 -9.33
N CYS A 150 -8.82 13.91 -8.82
CA CYS A 150 -7.42 13.56 -8.97
C CYS A 150 -7.08 13.32 -10.44
N VAL A 151 -6.00 13.95 -10.92
CA VAL A 151 -5.54 13.83 -12.32
C VAL A 151 -4.40 12.83 -12.49
N GLU A 152 -3.74 12.49 -11.39
CA GLU A 152 -2.66 11.51 -11.30
C GLU A 152 -2.79 10.75 -9.99
N VAL A 153 -2.16 9.59 -9.95
CA VAL A 153 -2.09 8.75 -8.74
C VAL A 153 -0.66 8.28 -8.52
N LEU A 154 -0.19 8.40 -7.28
CA LEU A 154 1.13 7.94 -6.84
C LEU A 154 0.99 6.78 -5.84
N GLY A 155 1.85 5.78 -5.95
CA GLY A 155 1.91 4.74 -4.94
C GLY A 155 2.72 3.51 -5.37
N PRO A 156 2.84 2.51 -4.48
CA PRO A 156 2.21 2.48 -3.15
C PRO A 156 2.86 3.48 -2.16
N ALA A 157 2.04 4.21 -1.41
CA ALA A 157 2.40 5.13 -0.35
C ALA A 157 1.36 5.08 0.78
N ASN A 158 1.78 4.73 1.99
CA ASN A 158 0.93 4.69 3.18
C ASN A 158 0.59 6.11 3.63
N PHE A 159 -0.48 6.64 3.04
CA PHE A 159 -0.98 8.01 3.10
C PHE A 159 -0.30 9.00 2.16
N ASN A 160 0.98 9.32 2.38
CA ASN A 160 1.73 10.26 1.53
C ASN A 160 3.21 9.84 1.45
N LEU A 161 4.02 10.65 0.75
CA LEU A 161 5.43 10.35 0.51
C LEU A 161 6.34 10.57 1.73
N THR A 162 5.85 11.15 2.83
CA THR A 162 6.67 11.39 4.03
C THR A 162 6.66 10.20 5.00
N HIS A 163 5.89 9.16 4.69
CA HIS A 163 5.87 7.90 5.43
C HIS A 163 6.45 6.77 4.57
N GLN A 164 5.87 5.58 4.68
CA GLN A 164 6.27 4.43 3.90
C GLN A 164 5.79 4.57 2.46
N ALA A 165 6.71 4.76 1.52
CA ALA A 165 6.44 4.79 0.08
C ALA A 165 7.42 3.88 -0.68
N GLY A 166 6.90 3.23 -1.71
CA GLY A 166 7.62 2.23 -2.51
C GLY A 166 7.23 0.79 -2.16
N LEU A 167 7.91 -0.16 -2.80
CA LEU A 167 7.73 -1.59 -2.55
C LEU A 167 9.06 -2.33 -2.65
N LEU A 168 9.18 -3.42 -1.90
CA LEU A 168 10.27 -4.36 -2.00
C LEU A 168 10.13 -5.15 -3.31
N VAL A 169 11.18 -5.11 -4.14
CA VAL A 169 11.24 -5.81 -5.44
C VAL A 169 12.30 -6.93 -5.48
N LYS A 170 13.23 -6.92 -4.53
CA LYS A 170 14.34 -7.88 -4.37
C LYS A 170 14.65 -8.03 -2.87
N ASN A 171 15.45 -9.04 -2.49
CA ASN A 171 15.86 -9.33 -1.11
C ASN A 171 14.78 -9.95 -0.19
N PHE A 172 13.80 -10.67 -0.75
CA PHE A 172 12.81 -11.43 0.04
C PHE A 172 13.40 -12.62 0.82
N ASP A 173 14.70 -12.89 0.67
CA ASP A 173 15.41 -14.01 1.29
C ASP A 173 15.83 -13.76 2.74
N ARG A 174 15.73 -12.51 3.23
CA ARG A 174 16.12 -12.09 4.59
C ARG A 174 15.10 -11.12 5.21
N PRO A 175 15.11 -10.91 6.54
CA PRO A 175 14.28 -9.91 7.19
C PRO A 175 14.61 -8.47 6.75
N PRO A 176 13.63 -7.53 6.79
CA PRO A 176 13.85 -6.14 6.44
C PRO A 176 14.78 -5.42 7.43
N PHE A 177 15.48 -4.39 6.94
CA PHE A 177 16.19 -3.44 7.78
C PHE A 177 15.22 -2.44 8.46
N VAL A 178 15.72 -1.70 9.44
CA VAL A 178 14.93 -0.67 10.14
C VAL A 178 14.40 0.36 9.13
N GLU A 179 13.10 0.66 9.20
CA GLU A 179 12.36 1.56 8.28
C GLU A 179 12.28 1.09 6.82
N GLU A 180 12.75 -0.12 6.48
CA GLU A 180 12.54 -0.69 5.15
C GLU A 180 11.09 -1.17 5.01
N LEU A 181 10.45 -0.84 3.88
CA LEU A 181 9.16 -1.42 3.55
C LEU A 181 9.30 -2.90 3.23
N TYR A 182 8.33 -3.68 3.68
CA TYR A 182 8.27 -5.10 3.41
C TYR A 182 6.86 -5.48 2.93
N ASN A 183 6.77 -6.05 1.74
CA ASN A 183 5.55 -6.62 1.16
C ASN A 183 5.79 -8.09 0.77
N PRO A 184 4.74 -8.91 0.62
CA PRO A 184 4.90 -10.25 0.06
C PRO A 184 5.42 -10.15 -1.38
N PRO A 185 6.07 -11.19 -1.91
CA PRO A 185 6.47 -11.22 -3.31
C PRO A 185 5.24 -11.11 -4.21
N LEU A 186 5.24 -10.09 -5.08
CA LEU A 186 4.21 -9.86 -6.10
C LEU A 186 4.82 -10.24 -7.45
N LEU A 187 4.85 -11.53 -7.79
CA LEU A 187 5.45 -12.05 -9.03
C LEU A 187 4.54 -13.06 -9.73
#